data_AF-A0A498R0F0-F1
#
_entry.id   AF-A0A498R0F0-F1
#
_cell.length_a   1.000
_cell.length_b   1.000
_cell.length_c   1.000
_cell.angle_alpha   90.00
_cell.angle_beta   90.00
_cell.angle_gamma   90.00
#
_symmetry.space_group_name_H-M   'P 1'
#
loop_
_entity.id
_entity.type
_entity.pdbx_description
1 polymer ?
#
loop_
_entity_poly.entity_id
_entity_poly.type
_entity_poly.pdbx_seq_one_letter_code
_entity_poly.pdbx_strand_id
1 'polypeptide(L)'
;MTLIELTDPAASADNAPQHTPGERLPRWQVRFPLRRAIIAEVAATLAVVPLASRMPWWALIPITVLVFVAVGLTYRGTTGWTWLTRARRVRRAQRNATVRQARGALPGPFEAELPGVGPGGLMWDGEYAITMIALHGRQYAPTVLVSEGAESIDTVPLTVCGALLQQFGGLELHSIDTISIGTRTAHDGQFTGRYEETVADRAAVGERRTWLVLRLRPTACLDAMLYRHSVAEAIEAATERVRQAAARAGCRAVTCSAEQIRVATTTLLVGHDLADYQERWTDLRVGDDYVTPYRMSGADLSTRVLNDVWTIRATKAVVLVRMTRHAQTGELMVGALVRVHTPAHLTHPPLSTLQTVPGQAFDVLVATLPLGDRSLRVPLSMRPLQSAPLPVQVGPTGFLHGMAEWSGVPLLLNWTDPLRFVRVAIAADLDVVQALVLRATSAGATAEIHTVRPTRWQPICDNIRISMARNQERSKVATLIVADGSQPQQVLRESGERGHALVSVMRPDEALPEDADICIRQVGPNHITVQTPARPRPMTLGIIRPRNEAHTLTHLLPPSRSPRR
;
A
#
# COMPACT_ATOMS: atom_id res chain seq x y z
N MET A 1 -29.89 0.25 15.98
CA MET A 1 -30.10 -0.06 17.40
C MET A 1 -29.24 0.93 18.20
N THR A 2 -29.87 1.95 18.76
CA THR A 2 -29.24 3.01 19.57
C THR A 2 -28.92 2.44 20.94
N LEU A 3 -27.65 2.15 21.20
CA LEU A 3 -27.18 1.65 22.50
C LEU A 3 -26.73 2.86 23.33
N ILE A 4 -27.55 3.25 24.32
CA ILE A 4 -27.18 4.25 25.33
C ILE A 4 -26.57 3.48 26.49
N GLU A 5 -25.25 3.59 26.65
CA GLU A 5 -24.49 2.84 27.65
C GLU A 5 -23.95 3.82 28.71
N LEU A 6 -24.32 3.60 29.97
CA LEU A 6 -23.79 4.29 31.14
C LEU A 6 -22.67 3.41 31.73
N THR A 7 -21.46 3.94 31.91
CA THR A 7 -20.29 3.15 32.37
C THR A 7 -19.76 3.67 33.72
N ASP A 8 -19.33 2.71 34.55
CA ASP A 8 -18.94 2.81 35.97
C ASP A 8 -17.64 3.64 36.21
N PRO A 9 -17.60 4.55 37.20
CA PRO A 9 -16.48 5.47 37.47
C PRO A 9 -15.15 4.85 37.93
N ALA A 10 -15.09 3.58 38.32
CA ALA A 10 -13.87 2.99 38.90
C ALA A 10 -12.80 2.55 37.87
N ALA A 11 -13.15 2.46 36.58
CA ALA A 11 -12.21 2.05 35.55
C ALA A 11 -11.66 3.26 34.78
N SER A 12 -10.33 3.36 34.68
CA SER A 12 -9.58 4.29 33.79
C SER A 12 -9.15 5.63 34.40
N ALA A 13 -8.26 5.56 35.39
CA ALA A 13 -7.35 6.65 35.71
C ALA A 13 -6.12 6.58 34.78
N ASP A 14 -6.24 7.03 33.52
CA ASP A 14 -5.09 7.62 32.81
C ASP A 14 -5.49 8.38 31.53
N ASN A 15 -4.64 9.33 31.13
CA ASN A 15 -4.88 10.28 30.06
C ASN A 15 -4.86 9.65 28.64
N ALA A 16 -5.65 10.26 27.73
CA ALA A 16 -6.01 9.82 26.36
C ALA A 16 -7.11 8.74 26.32
N PRO A 17 -8.01 8.74 25.30
CA PRO A 17 -8.91 7.61 25.09
C PRO A 17 -8.06 6.37 24.75
N GLN A 18 -7.73 5.59 25.77
CA GLN A 18 -7.19 4.25 25.62
C GLN A 18 -8.31 3.42 24.99
N HIS A 19 -8.32 3.33 23.67
CA HIS A 19 -9.16 2.39 22.96
C HIS A 19 -8.77 1.00 23.42
N THR A 20 -9.73 0.25 23.97
CA THR A 20 -9.49 -1.14 24.34
C THR A 20 -8.99 -1.88 23.10
N PRO A 21 -7.91 -2.69 23.21
CA PRO A 21 -7.45 -3.53 22.12
C PRO A 21 -8.61 -4.28 21.44
N GLY A 22 -8.76 -4.14 20.12
CA GLY A 22 -9.85 -4.75 19.37
C GLY A 22 -11.20 -4.02 19.47
N GLU A 23 -11.23 -2.74 19.86
CA GLU A 23 -12.47 -1.97 19.88
C GLU A 23 -13.04 -1.81 18.47
N ARG A 24 -14.30 -2.26 18.29
CA ARG A 24 -15.08 -1.97 17.09
C ARG A 24 -15.37 -0.48 17.02
N LEU A 25 -14.82 0.17 16.00
CA LEU A 25 -15.14 1.56 15.74
C LEU A 25 -16.66 1.69 15.46
N PRO A 26 -17.42 2.45 16.23
CA PRO A 26 -18.87 2.47 16.04
C PRO A 26 -19.27 3.49 14.98
N ARG A 27 -20.12 3.06 14.04
CA ARG A 27 -20.60 3.92 12.93
C ARG A 27 -21.44 5.11 13.43
N TRP A 28 -22.23 4.87 14.48
CA TRP A 28 -23.05 5.85 15.18
C TRP A 28 -23.00 5.51 16.67
N GLN A 29 -22.36 6.37 17.46
CA GLN A 29 -22.34 6.22 18.91
C GLN A 29 -22.46 7.59 19.53
N VAL A 30 -23.44 7.71 20.43
CA VAL A 30 -23.54 8.82 21.37
C VAL A 30 -23.23 8.24 22.74
N ARG A 31 -22.08 8.60 23.32
CA ARG A 31 -21.75 8.23 24.71
C ARG A 31 -21.82 9.47 25.59
N PHE A 32 -22.33 9.27 26.80
CA PHE A 32 -22.25 10.22 27.91
C PHE A 32 -21.49 9.55 29.07
N PRO A 33 -20.16 9.40 28.97
CA PRO A 33 -19.41 8.83 30.07
C PRO A 33 -19.53 9.75 31.29
N LEU A 34 -19.83 9.17 32.46
CA LEU A 34 -20.13 9.91 33.70
C LEU A 34 -19.05 10.94 34.03
N ARG A 35 -17.76 10.59 33.85
CA ARG A 35 -16.64 11.53 34.01
C ARG A 35 -16.78 12.78 33.15
N ARG A 36 -17.21 12.67 31.89
CA ARG A 36 -17.42 13.84 31.01
C ARG A 36 -18.69 14.59 31.36
N ALA A 37 -19.71 13.92 31.88
CA ALA A 37 -20.88 14.60 32.43
C ALA A 37 -20.49 15.47 33.65
N ILE A 38 -19.68 14.94 34.57
CA ILE A 38 -19.14 15.69 35.72
C ILE A 38 -18.28 16.87 35.24
N ILE A 39 -17.35 16.64 34.30
CA ILE A 39 -16.53 17.74 33.73
C ILE A 39 -17.42 18.80 33.06
N ALA A 40 -18.45 18.37 32.32
CA ALA A 40 -19.39 19.28 31.68
C ALA A 40 -20.20 20.09 32.69
N GLU A 41 -20.62 19.49 33.80
CA GLU A 41 -21.33 20.14 34.89
C GLU A 41 -20.47 21.19 35.60
N VAL A 42 -19.22 20.85 35.93
CA VAL A 42 -18.25 21.79 36.50
C VAL A 42 -17.97 22.94 35.54
N ALA A 43 -17.74 22.65 34.25
CA ALA A 43 -17.48 23.66 33.24
C ALA A 43 -18.70 24.58 33.02
N ALA A 44 -19.91 24.03 33.03
CA ALA A 44 -21.13 24.81 32.89
C ALA A 44 -21.36 25.71 34.10
N THR A 45 -21.12 25.21 35.30
CA THR A 45 -21.19 26.00 36.54
C THR A 45 -20.20 27.16 36.52
N LEU A 46 -18.95 26.90 36.16
CA LEU A 46 -17.92 27.94 36.02
C LEU A 46 -18.27 28.98 34.93
N ALA A 47 -18.92 28.57 33.85
CA ALA A 47 -19.34 29.48 32.80
C ALA A 47 -20.55 30.34 33.21
N VAL A 48 -21.47 29.82 34.03
CA VAL A 48 -22.74 30.45 34.35
C VAL A 48 -22.68 31.33 35.59
N VAL A 49 -21.96 30.91 36.64
CA VAL A 49 -21.82 31.66 37.92
C VAL A 49 -21.45 33.14 37.74
N PRO A 50 -20.45 33.52 36.91
CA PRO A 50 -20.10 34.94 36.73
C PRO A 50 -21.14 35.72 35.90
N LEU A 51 -22.01 35.05 35.15
CA LEU A 51 -23.06 35.67 34.33
C LEU A 51 -24.41 35.75 35.06
N ALA A 52 -24.60 34.99 36.14
CA ALA A 52 -25.86 34.88 36.85
C ALA A 52 -26.35 36.21 37.47
N SER A 53 -25.43 37.11 37.83
CA SER A 53 -25.77 38.45 38.34
C SER A 53 -26.02 39.49 37.24
N ARG A 54 -25.72 39.16 35.97
CA ARG A 54 -25.78 40.10 34.83
C ARG A 54 -26.83 39.74 33.79
N MET A 55 -27.37 38.52 33.83
CA MET A 55 -28.31 38.00 32.86
C MET A 55 -29.53 37.37 33.53
N PRO A 56 -30.71 37.44 32.91
CA PRO A 56 -31.87 36.73 33.42
C PRO A 56 -31.66 35.21 33.33
N TRP A 57 -32.21 34.47 34.29
CA TRP A 57 -32.00 33.02 34.43
C TRP A 57 -32.31 32.20 33.16
N TRP A 58 -33.29 32.63 32.36
CA TRP A 58 -33.64 31.97 31.10
C TRP A 58 -32.53 32.06 30.04
N ALA A 59 -31.68 33.10 30.09
CA ALA A 59 -30.53 33.24 29.19
C ALA A 59 -29.34 32.34 29.58
N LEU A 60 -29.32 31.85 30.82
CA LEU A 60 -28.29 30.94 31.31
C LEU A 60 -28.54 29.50 30.84
N ILE A 61 -29.81 29.11 30.67
CA ILE A 61 -30.21 27.78 30.18
C ILE A 61 -29.52 27.41 28.84
N PRO A 62 -29.60 28.21 27.77
CA PRO A 62 -28.95 27.86 26.51
C PRO A 62 -27.42 27.81 26.62
N ILE A 63 -26.81 28.61 27.51
CA ILE A 63 -25.35 28.59 27.76
C ILE A 63 -24.96 27.25 28.41
N THR A 64 -25.67 26.84 29.45
CA THR A 64 -25.47 25.54 30.11
C THR A 64 -25.63 24.39 29.12
N VAL A 65 -26.71 24.39 28.32
CA VAL A 65 -26.94 23.36 27.30
C VAL A 65 -25.81 23.34 26.28
N LEU A 66 -25.34 24.50 25.82
CA LEU A 66 -24.26 24.57 24.83
C LEU A 66 -22.93 24.06 25.40
N VAL A 67 -22.58 24.39 26.65
CA VAL A 67 -21.39 23.86 27.32
C VAL A 67 -21.52 22.34 27.51
N PHE A 68 -22.70 21.88 27.93
CA PHE A 68 -22.95 20.46 28.14
C PHE A 68 -22.86 19.65 26.83
N VAL A 69 -23.40 20.17 25.73
CA VAL A 69 -23.25 19.57 24.40
C VAL A 69 -21.81 19.64 23.89
N ALA A 70 -21.09 20.73 24.14
CA ALA A 70 -19.71 20.88 23.68
C ALA A 70 -18.73 19.92 24.40
N VAL A 71 -18.95 19.67 25.69
CA VAL A 71 -18.05 18.93 26.58
C VAL A 71 -18.53 17.49 26.84
N GLY A 72 -19.82 17.33 27.15
CA GLY A 72 -20.43 16.07 27.58
C GLY A 72 -20.85 15.15 26.43
N LEU A 73 -21.39 15.72 25.34
CA LEU A 73 -21.84 14.92 24.20
C LEU A 73 -20.64 14.45 23.36
N THR A 74 -20.51 13.13 23.23
CA THR A 74 -19.53 12.52 22.35
C THR A 74 -20.23 11.87 21.17
N TYR A 75 -19.82 12.21 19.95
CA TYR A 75 -20.29 11.59 18.71
C TYR A 75 -19.12 10.94 17.98
N ARG A 76 -19.23 9.64 17.67
CA ARG A 76 -18.13 8.82 17.12
C ARG A 76 -16.82 8.93 17.93
N GLY A 77 -16.95 8.89 19.27
CA GLY A 77 -15.81 8.98 20.20
C GLY A 77 -15.19 10.36 20.38
N THR A 78 -15.73 11.39 19.72
CA THR A 78 -15.17 12.77 19.71
C THR A 78 -16.18 13.77 20.29
N THR A 79 -15.72 14.77 21.04
CA THR A 79 -16.60 15.77 21.69
C THR A 79 -17.08 16.83 20.70
N GLY A 80 -18.20 17.49 21.00
CA GLY A 80 -18.71 18.61 20.19
C GLY A 80 -17.66 19.70 19.95
N TRP A 81 -16.83 20.01 20.96
CA TRP A 81 -15.71 20.93 20.79
C TRP A 81 -14.69 20.46 19.75
N THR A 82 -14.29 19.19 19.78
CA THR A 82 -13.35 18.66 18.78
C THR A 82 -13.92 18.72 17.37
N TRP A 83 -15.22 18.46 17.19
CA TRP A 83 -15.90 18.66 15.90
C TRP A 83 -15.83 20.11 15.41
N LEU A 84 -16.09 21.08 16.31
CA LEU A 84 -15.99 22.50 15.98
C LEU A 84 -14.56 22.89 15.58
N THR A 85 -13.55 22.40 16.31
CA THR A 85 -12.14 22.67 15.97
C THR A 85 -11.74 22.06 14.61
N ARG A 86 -12.19 20.83 14.30
CA ARG A 86 -12.01 20.21 12.98
C ARG A 86 -12.67 21.02 11.88
N ALA A 87 -13.93 21.41 12.06
CA ALA A 87 -14.66 22.24 11.09
C ALA A 87 -13.97 23.60 10.86
N ARG A 88 -13.48 24.25 11.91
CA ARG A 88 -12.71 25.50 11.79
C ARG A 88 -11.37 25.28 11.07
N ARG A 89 -10.65 24.20 11.36
CA ARG A 89 -9.37 23.85 10.70
C ARG A 89 -9.57 23.61 9.20
N VAL A 90 -10.54 22.78 8.83
CA VAL A 90 -10.88 22.48 7.43
C VAL A 90 -11.29 23.76 6.70
N ARG A 91 -12.20 24.56 7.26
CA ARG A 91 -12.63 25.83 6.65
C ARG A 91 -11.48 26.83 6.49
N ARG A 92 -10.56 26.92 7.46
CA ARG A 92 -9.37 27.78 7.36
C ARG A 92 -8.43 27.31 6.24
N ALA A 93 -8.18 26.01 6.15
CA ALA A 93 -7.32 25.45 5.10
C ALA A 93 -7.92 25.57 3.70
N GLN A 94 -9.25 25.51 3.57
CA GLN A 94 -9.95 25.76 2.32
C GLN A 94 -9.88 27.23 1.87
N ARG A 95 -10.02 28.16 2.81
CA ARG A 95 -10.06 29.60 2.51
C ARG A 95 -8.69 30.25 2.38
N ASN A 96 -7.67 29.73 3.07
CA ASN A 96 -6.36 30.37 3.14
C ASN A 96 -5.27 29.49 2.53
N ALA A 97 -4.77 29.89 1.36
CA ALA A 97 -3.69 29.20 0.65
C ALA A 97 -2.39 29.13 1.46
N THR A 98 -2.06 30.16 2.24
CA THR A 98 -0.86 30.17 3.10
C THR A 98 -0.92 29.09 4.17
N VAL A 99 -2.11 28.87 4.76
CA VAL A 99 -2.31 27.78 5.74
C VAL A 99 -2.15 26.42 5.07
N ARG A 100 -2.63 26.28 3.83
CA ARG A 100 -2.45 25.03 3.06
C ARG A 100 -0.98 24.77 2.72
N GLN A 101 -0.26 25.79 2.25
CA GLN A 101 1.17 25.71 1.98
C GLN A 101 1.97 25.34 3.23
N ALA A 102 1.69 25.99 4.37
CA ALA A 102 2.35 25.67 5.64
C ALA A 102 2.08 24.23 6.11
N ARG A 103 0.88 23.68 5.87
CA ARG A 103 0.57 22.27 6.15
C ARG A 103 1.23 21.29 5.18
N GLY A 104 1.50 21.75 3.96
CA GLY A 104 2.07 20.95 2.87
C GLY A 104 3.60 20.87 2.89
N ALA A 105 4.29 21.70 3.67
CA ALA A 105 5.75 21.66 3.77
C ALA A 105 6.23 20.27 4.22
N LEU A 106 7.15 19.67 3.47
CA LEU A 106 7.78 18.40 3.79
C LEU A 106 9.23 18.65 4.24
N PRO A 107 9.71 17.99 5.31
CA PRO A 107 11.11 18.03 5.66
C PRO A 107 11.95 17.31 4.59
N GLY A 108 13.17 17.80 4.38
CA GLY A 108 14.12 17.20 3.44
C GLY A 108 14.87 16.03 4.09
N PRO A 109 14.93 14.85 3.44
CA PRO A 109 15.82 13.78 3.90
C PRO A 109 17.28 14.15 3.63
N PHE A 110 18.19 13.63 4.45
CA PHE A 110 19.64 13.80 4.33
C PHE A 110 20.34 12.46 4.63
N GLU A 111 21.59 12.34 4.21
CA GLU A 111 22.37 11.11 4.42
C GLU A 111 22.96 11.08 5.84
N ALA A 112 22.89 9.93 6.48
CA ALA A 112 23.51 9.63 7.76
C ALA A 112 24.44 8.43 7.59
N GLU A 113 25.70 8.57 7.98
CA GLU A 113 26.68 7.49 7.85
C GLU A 113 26.62 6.53 9.04
N LEU A 114 26.49 5.23 8.75
CA LEU A 114 26.66 4.17 9.74
C LEU A 114 28.01 3.48 9.51
N PRO A 115 28.95 3.55 10.48
CA PRO A 115 30.27 2.94 10.34
C PRO A 115 30.20 1.46 9.96
N GLY A 116 30.91 1.08 8.89
CA GLY A 116 30.99 -0.30 8.41
C GLY A 116 29.80 -0.81 7.58
N VAL A 117 28.72 -0.02 7.43
CA VAL A 117 27.55 -0.38 6.61
C VAL A 117 27.41 0.55 5.41
N GLY A 118 27.62 1.86 5.61
CA GLY A 118 27.49 2.89 4.59
C GLY A 118 26.39 3.91 4.91
N PRO A 119 26.13 4.86 3.99
CA PRO A 119 25.14 5.91 4.20
C PRO A 119 23.71 5.37 4.10
N GLY A 120 22.86 5.80 5.04
CA GLY A 120 21.42 5.59 5.05
C GLY A 120 20.67 6.93 5.02
N GLY A 121 19.47 6.90 4.46
CA GLY A 121 18.59 8.07 4.40
C GLY A 121 17.88 8.30 5.73
N LEU A 122 18.02 9.53 6.25
CA LEU A 122 17.42 9.98 7.49
C LEU A 122 16.56 11.23 7.26
N MET A 123 15.45 11.34 7.98
CA MET A 123 14.60 12.53 8.00
C MET A 123 14.22 12.90 9.43
N TRP A 124 14.18 14.20 9.73
CA TRP A 124 13.61 14.73 10.97
C TRP A 124 12.25 15.38 10.71
N ASP A 125 11.24 15.01 11.50
CA ASP A 125 9.93 15.65 11.46
C ASP A 125 9.34 15.74 12.88
N GLY A 126 9.42 16.94 13.46
CA GLY A 126 9.08 17.17 14.85
C GLY A 126 10.06 16.47 15.79
N GLU A 127 9.55 15.69 16.73
CA GLU A 127 10.38 14.98 17.73
C GLU A 127 10.98 13.66 17.23
N TYR A 128 10.71 13.28 15.97
CA TYR A 128 11.06 11.96 15.45
C TYR A 128 12.18 12.02 14.41
N ALA A 129 13.16 11.14 14.61
CA ALA A 129 14.09 10.69 13.59
C ALA A 129 13.44 9.52 12.82
N ILE A 130 13.54 9.54 11.50
CA ILE A 130 12.80 8.63 10.61
C ILE A 130 13.74 8.04 9.57
N THR A 131 13.73 6.72 9.45
CA THR A 131 14.44 5.97 8.40
C THR A 131 13.46 5.05 7.66
N MET A 132 13.85 4.60 6.48
CA MET A 132 13.01 3.74 5.64
C MET A 132 13.76 2.52 5.11
N ILE A 133 13.02 1.42 4.95
CA ILE A 133 13.49 0.18 4.32
C ILE A 133 12.52 -0.18 3.20
N ALA A 134 13.00 -0.30 1.97
CA ALA A 134 12.23 -0.83 0.86
C ALA A 134 12.15 -2.37 0.96
N LEU A 135 10.93 -2.90 0.89
CA LEU A 135 10.68 -4.34 0.91
C LEU A 135 10.34 -4.85 -0.48
N HIS A 136 10.91 -6.00 -0.83
CA HIS A 136 10.72 -6.68 -2.10
C HIS A 136 10.34 -8.15 -1.84
N GLY A 137 9.42 -8.67 -2.65
CA GLY A 137 9.06 -10.10 -2.64
C GLY A 137 10.25 -10.96 -3.05
N ARG A 138 10.20 -12.28 -2.87
CA ARG A 138 11.25 -13.20 -3.33
C ARG A 138 11.26 -13.25 -4.86
N GLN A 139 12.41 -13.65 -5.40
CA GLN A 139 12.53 -13.80 -6.84
C GLN A 139 11.68 -15.00 -7.32
N TYR A 140 10.91 -14.81 -8.38
CA TYR A 140 10.08 -15.84 -9.02
C TYR A 140 8.99 -16.48 -8.14
N ALA A 141 8.59 -15.82 -7.05
CA ALA A 141 7.53 -16.31 -6.19
C ALA A 141 6.17 -16.18 -6.90
N PRO A 142 5.45 -17.29 -7.12
CA PRO A 142 4.09 -17.22 -7.65
C PRO A 142 3.12 -16.76 -6.56
N THR A 143 2.06 -16.08 -6.97
CA THR A 143 0.89 -15.77 -6.14
C THR A 143 -0.30 -16.57 -6.66
N VAL A 144 -1.09 -17.16 -5.78
CA VAL A 144 -2.35 -17.81 -6.15
C VAL A 144 -3.53 -16.98 -5.66
N LEU A 145 -4.63 -16.99 -6.43
CA LEU A 145 -5.86 -16.31 -6.03
C LEU A 145 -6.84 -17.33 -5.46
N VAL A 146 -6.89 -17.41 -4.14
CA VAL A 146 -7.86 -18.23 -3.39
C VAL A 146 -9.11 -17.41 -3.07
N SER A 147 -10.14 -18.06 -2.51
CA SER A 147 -11.38 -17.38 -2.13
C SER A 147 -11.19 -16.28 -1.08
N GLU A 148 -10.13 -16.36 -0.26
CA GLU A 148 -9.77 -15.34 0.73
C GLU A 148 -8.91 -14.19 0.18
N GLY A 149 -8.63 -14.21 -1.13
CA GLY A 149 -7.86 -13.19 -1.83
C GLY A 149 -6.54 -13.73 -2.37
N ALA A 150 -5.54 -12.86 -2.47
CA ALA A 150 -4.22 -13.26 -2.92
C ALA A 150 -3.48 -13.98 -1.79
N GLU A 151 -2.91 -15.13 -2.10
CA GLU A 151 -2.03 -15.89 -1.22
C GLU A 151 -0.65 -15.98 -1.86
N SER A 152 0.35 -15.51 -1.12
CA SER A 152 1.75 -15.50 -1.54
C SER A 152 2.64 -15.77 -0.35
N ILE A 153 3.78 -16.40 -0.61
CA ILE A 153 4.85 -16.56 0.38
C ILE A 153 5.55 -15.22 0.70
N ASP A 154 5.39 -14.22 -0.17
CA ASP A 154 6.02 -12.90 -0.04
C ASP A 154 5.21 -12.02 0.91
N THR A 155 5.53 -12.15 2.19
CA THR A 155 4.86 -11.42 3.27
C THR A 155 5.85 -10.62 4.11
N VAL A 156 5.36 -9.54 4.72
CA VAL A 156 6.13 -8.74 5.66
C VAL A 156 6.26 -9.52 6.96
N PRO A 157 7.48 -9.76 7.48
CA PRO A 157 7.69 -10.50 8.71
C PRO A 157 7.38 -9.62 9.94
N LEU A 158 6.10 -9.30 10.16
CA LEU A 158 5.63 -8.37 11.19
C LEU A 158 6.10 -8.74 12.60
N THR A 159 6.04 -10.02 12.97
CA THR A 159 6.47 -10.47 14.30
C THR A 159 7.96 -10.24 14.54
N VAL A 160 8.80 -10.52 13.53
CA VAL A 160 10.26 -10.38 13.62
C VAL A 160 10.66 -8.90 13.64
N CYS A 161 10.09 -8.09 12.74
CA CYS A 161 10.35 -6.65 12.72
C CYS A 161 9.79 -5.97 13.98
N GLY A 162 8.59 -6.36 14.42
CA GLY A 162 7.93 -5.82 15.61
C GLY A 162 8.69 -6.16 16.90
N ALA A 163 9.32 -7.34 16.99
CA ALA A 163 10.17 -7.69 18.13
C ALA A 163 11.29 -6.65 18.33
N LEU A 164 11.81 -6.09 17.23
CA LEU A 164 12.83 -5.06 17.21
C LEU A 164 12.28 -3.63 17.44
N LEU A 165 11.01 -3.45 17.82
CA LEU A 165 10.58 -2.17 18.41
C LEU A 165 11.39 -1.84 19.67
N GLN A 166 11.74 -2.88 20.43
CA GLN A 166 12.73 -2.78 21.51
C GLN A 166 14.07 -3.24 20.98
N GLN A 167 15.06 -2.37 21.11
CA GLN A 167 16.39 -2.57 20.55
C GLN A 167 17.41 -2.78 21.68
N PHE A 168 18.57 -3.30 21.32
CA PHE A 168 19.65 -3.52 22.27
C PHE A 168 20.11 -2.20 22.93
N GLY A 169 20.49 -2.25 24.21
CA GLY A 169 21.01 -1.10 24.94
C GLY A 169 19.98 0.00 25.20
N GLY A 170 18.75 -0.39 25.56
CA GLY A 170 17.67 0.51 26.01
C GLY A 170 17.04 1.41 24.94
N LEU A 171 17.42 1.22 23.67
CA LEU A 171 16.87 2.00 22.57
C LEU A 171 15.46 1.46 22.21
N GLU A 172 14.48 2.35 22.08
CA GLU A 172 13.12 1.96 21.71
C GLU A 172 12.64 2.75 20.50
N LEU A 173 12.21 2.04 19.45
CA LEU A 173 11.51 2.64 18.33
C LEU A 173 10.06 2.86 18.74
N HIS A 174 9.55 4.06 18.51
CA HIS A 174 8.17 4.41 18.83
C HIS A 174 7.17 3.63 17.98
N SER A 175 7.44 3.50 16.67
CA SER A 175 6.63 2.67 15.78
C SER A 175 7.42 2.16 14.58
N ILE A 176 6.94 1.06 14.02
CA ILE A 176 7.36 0.55 12.71
C ILE A 176 6.09 0.45 11.85
N ASP A 177 6.05 1.21 10.77
CA ASP A 177 4.90 1.26 9.87
C ASP A 177 5.22 0.52 8.58
N THR A 178 4.38 -0.42 8.20
CA THR A 178 4.37 -0.98 6.85
C THR A 178 3.44 -0.14 5.98
N ILE A 179 4.00 0.54 4.97
CA ILE A 179 3.23 1.32 4.01
C ILE A 179 3.31 0.65 2.65
N SER A 180 2.16 0.25 2.11
CA SER A 180 2.03 -0.33 0.78
C SER A 180 1.21 0.59 -0.11
N ILE A 181 1.73 0.94 -1.28
CA ILE A 181 0.97 1.61 -2.35
C ILE A 181 0.88 0.67 -3.55
N GLY A 182 -0.27 0.64 -4.20
CA GLY A 182 -0.42 -0.15 -5.41
C GLY A 182 -1.63 0.22 -6.25
N THR A 183 -1.68 -0.39 -7.43
CA THR A 183 -2.84 -0.41 -8.32
C THR A 183 -3.07 -1.83 -8.81
N ARG A 184 -4.33 -2.15 -9.08
CA ARG A 184 -4.76 -3.46 -9.59
C ARG A 184 -4.26 -3.67 -11.02
N THR A 185 -4.42 -2.64 -11.83
CA THR A 185 -4.07 -2.60 -13.25
C THR A 185 -3.38 -1.27 -13.57
N ALA A 186 -2.72 -1.20 -14.72
CA ALA A 186 -2.23 0.06 -15.27
C ALA A 186 -3.39 1.06 -15.43
N HIS A 187 -3.08 2.36 -15.47
CA HIS A 187 -4.08 3.41 -15.64
C HIS A 187 -4.40 3.68 -17.12
N ASP A 188 -3.58 3.14 -18.01
CA ASP A 188 -3.51 3.39 -19.44
C ASP A 188 -3.33 2.07 -20.21
N GLY A 189 -3.31 2.16 -21.54
CA GLY A 189 -3.16 1.02 -22.44
C GLY A 189 -4.49 0.44 -22.91
N GLN A 190 -4.54 0.03 -24.18
CA GLN A 190 -5.80 -0.33 -24.85
C GLN A 190 -6.49 -1.57 -24.27
N PHE A 191 -5.71 -2.52 -23.72
CA PHE A 191 -6.21 -3.79 -23.21
C PHE A 191 -6.57 -3.75 -21.71
N THR A 192 -6.17 -2.69 -21.02
CA THR A 192 -6.14 -2.67 -19.56
C THR A 192 -7.51 -2.77 -18.91
N GLY A 193 -8.53 -2.08 -19.45
CA GLY A 193 -9.91 -2.22 -18.95
C GLY A 193 -10.46 -3.64 -19.09
N ARG A 194 -10.12 -4.35 -20.18
CA ARG A 194 -10.55 -5.74 -20.41
C ARG A 194 -9.80 -6.73 -19.51
N TYR A 195 -8.55 -6.46 -19.21
CA TYR A 195 -7.82 -7.23 -18.21
C TYR A 195 -8.41 -7.03 -16.80
N GLU A 196 -8.80 -5.80 -16.44
CA GLU A 196 -9.48 -5.52 -15.17
C GLU A 196 -10.79 -6.32 -15.03
N GLU A 197 -11.59 -6.41 -16.10
CA GLU A 197 -12.78 -7.28 -16.14
C GLU A 197 -12.43 -8.77 -15.95
N THR A 198 -11.32 -9.23 -16.52
CA THR A 198 -10.86 -10.63 -16.41
C THR A 198 -10.44 -10.99 -14.99
N VAL A 199 -9.78 -10.05 -14.30
CA VAL A 199 -9.43 -10.18 -12.88
C VAL A 199 -10.68 -10.06 -11.99
N ALA A 200 -11.69 -9.31 -12.43
CA ALA A 200 -12.97 -9.10 -11.77
C ALA A 200 -12.83 -8.59 -10.32
N ASP A 201 -13.33 -9.32 -9.33
CA ASP A 201 -13.29 -8.92 -7.91
C ASP A 201 -12.14 -9.58 -7.14
N ARG A 202 -11.12 -10.07 -7.84
CA ARG A 202 -9.96 -10.69 -7.20
C ARG A 202 -8.92 -9.65 -6.79
N ALA A 203 -8.25 -9.90 -5.67
CA ALA A 203 -7.17 -9.07 -5.12
C ALA A 203 -5.85 -9.19 -5.90
N ALA A 204 -5.90 -9.16 -7.24
CA ALA A 204 -4.71 -9.09 -8.07
C ALA A 204 -4.22 -7.65 -8.13
N VAL A 205 -3.02 -7.43 -7.63
CA VAL A 205 -2.34 -6.14 -7.61
C VAL A 205 -1.19 -6.19 -8.60
N GLY A 206 -1.37 -5.55 -9.75
CA GLY A 206 -0.38 -5.51 -10.82
C GLY A 206 0.88 -4.76 -10.41
N GLU A 207 0.74 -3.59 -9.78
CA GLU A 207 1.87 -2.83 -9.23
C GLU A 207 1.68 -2.65 -7.72
N ARG A 208 2.68 -3.04 -6.92
CA ARG A 208 2.71 -2.72 -5.49
C ARG A 208 4.13 -2.47 -5.03
N ARG A 209 4.31 -1.40 -4.26
CA ARG A 209 5.55 -1.07 -3.56
C ARG A 209 5.26 -1.02 -2.07
N THR A 210 6.19 -1.56 -1.27
CA THR A 210 6.04 -1.68 0.18
C THR A 210 7.30 -1.19 0.86
N TRP A 211 7.12 -0.37 1.91
CA TRP A 211 8.22 0.13 2.74
C TRP A 211 7.93 -0.13 4.22
N LEU A 212 8.99 -0.28 5.00
CA LEU A 212 8.95 -0.08 6.45
C LEU A 212 9.42 1.35 6.74
N VAL A 213 8.68 2.08 7.57
CA VAL A 213 9.06 3.38 8.11
C VAL A 213 9.29 3.21 9.60
N LEU A 214 10.51 3.48 10.05
CA LEU A 214 10.92 3.35 11.44
C LEU A 214 10.98 4.73 12.06
N ARG A 215 10.44 4.87 13.28
CA ARG A 215 10.44 6.15 14.00
C ARG A 215 11.11 5.99 15.35
N LEU A 216 12.15 6.77 15.58
CA LEU A 216 12.79 6.93 16.89
C LEU A 216 12.40 8.28 17.47
N ARG A 217 11.97 8.30 18.74
CA ARG A 217 11.86 9.54 19.52
C ARG A 217 13.04 9.58 20.51
N PRO A 218 14.09 10.37 20.25
CA PRO A 218 15.30 10.36 21.09
C PRO A 218 15.04 10.82 22.52
N THR A 219 14.09 11.74 22.72
CA THR A 219 13.69 12.23 24.05
C THR A 219 13.03 11.16 24.93
N ALA A 220 12.51 10.08 24.32
CA ALA A 220 12.00 8.93 25.06
C ALA A 220 13.09 7.90 25.39
N CYS A 221 14.31 8.08 24.89
CA CYS A 221 15.42 7.12 24.99
C CYS A 221 16.71 7.78 25.46
N LEU A 222 16.64 8.79 26.36
CA LEU A 222 17.79 9.59 26.75
C LEU A 222 18.94 8.74 27.34
N ASP A 223 18.63 7.78 28.21
CA ASP A 223 19.64 6.89 28.81
C ASP A 223 20.37 6.07 27.73
N ALA A 224 19.64 5.61 26.72
CA ALA A 224 20.21 4.89 25.59
C ALA A 224 21.06 5.80 24.70
N MET A 225 20.75 7.09 24.61
CA MET A 225 21.53 8.06 23.83
C MET A 225 22.86 8.40 24.49
N LEU A 226 22.98 8.34 25.83
CA LEU A 226 24.22 8.67 26.55
C LEU A 226 25.42 7.81 26.12
N TYR A 227 25.17 6.56 25.72
CA TYR A 227 26.22 5.62 25.31
C TYR A 227 26.48 5.61 23.80
N ARG A 228 25.85 6.51 23.03
CA ARG A 228 25.90 6.54 21.56
C ARG A 228 26.41 7.89 21.08
N HIS A 229 27.14 7.91 19.97
CA HIS A 229 27.75 9.15 19.48
C HIS A 229 26.73 10.11 18.86
N SER A 230 25.73 9.59 18.15
CA SER A 230 24.68 10.41 17.57
C SER A 230 23.33 9.69 17.48
N VAL A 231 22.24 10.47 17.42
CA VAL A 231 20.90 9.94 17.15
C VAL A 231 20.84 9.27 15.77
N ALA A 232 21.53 9.86 14.78
CA ALA A 232 21.58 9.35 13.42
C ALA A 232 22.17 7.94 13.37
N GLU A 233 23.32 7.74 14.00
CA GLU A 233 23.94 6.42 14.13
C GLU A 233 23.04 5.44 14.90
N ALA A 234 22.37 5.91 15.96
CA ALA A 234 21.49 5.08 16.76
C ALA A 234 20.30 4.51 15.97
N ILE A 235 19.61 5.36 15.20
CA ILE A 235 18.48 4.92 14.37
C ILE A 235 18.95 4.11 13.16
N GLU A 236 20.06 4.46 12.52
CA GLU A 236 20.61 3.66 11.42
C GLU A 236 21.00 2.26 11.89
N ALA A 237 21.64 2.12 13.06
CA ALA A 237 21.96 0.82 13.64
C ALA A 237 20.70 0.00 14.01
N ALA A 238 19.61 0.66 14.41
CA ALA A 238 18.31 0.00 14.60
C ALA A 238 17.69 -0.43 13.26
N THR A 239 17.79 0.42 12.25
CA THR A 239 17.30 0.19 10.89
C THR A 239 17.99 -0.99 10.24
N GLU A 240 19.31 -1.06 10.33
CA GLU A 240 20.09 -2.16 9.79
C GLU A 240 19.74 -3.49 10.46
N ARG A 241 19.52 -3.50 11.78
CA ARG A 241 19.07 -4.72 12.48
C ARG A 241 17.68 -5.17 12.02
N VAL A 242 16.74 -4.24 11.83
CA VAL A 242 15.41 -4.55 11.30
C VAL A 242 15.51 -5.07 9.86
N ARG A 243 16.33 -4.44 9.02
CA ARG A 243 16.58 -4.87 7.63
C ARG A 243 17.17 -6.28 7.58
N GLN A 244 18.19 -6.58 8.38
CA GLN A 244 18.79 -7.91 8.47
C GLN A 244 17.79 -8.95 8.97
N ALA A 245 16.96 -8.61 9.96
CA ALA A 245 15.95 -9.52 10.47
C ALA A 245 14.86 -9.82 9.43
N ALA A 246 14.42 -8.81 8.67
CA ALA A 246 13.52 -9.00 7.54
C ALA A 246 14.14 -9.90 6.45
N ALA A 247 15.40 -9.66 6.10
CA ALA A 247 16.15 -10.48 5.14
C ALA A 247 16.29 -11.94 5.59
N ARG A 248 16.62 -12.18 6.87
CA ARG A 248 16.71 -13.54 7.45
C ARG A 248 15.37 -14.26 7.49
N ALA A 249 14.27 -13.53 7.64
CA ALA A 249 12.92 -14.08 7.52
C ALA A 249 12.49 -14.34 6.05
N GLY A 250 13.38 -14.07 5.09
CA GLY A 250 13.17 -14.34 3.67
C GLY A 250 12.36 -13.25 2.95
N CYS A 251 12.29 -12.03 3.49
CA CYS A 251 11.79 -10.85 2.80
C CYS A 251 12.97 -9.97 2.36
N ARG A 252 13.13 -9.73 1.06
CA ARG A 252 14.27 -8.92 0.56
C ARG A 252 14.09 -7.48 1.02
N ALA A 253 15.11 -6.92 1.66
CA ALA A 253 15.03 -5.62 2.31
C ALA A 253 16.28 -4.77 2.02
N VAL A 254 16.07 -3.53 1.58
CA VAL A 254 17.11 -2.56 1.23
C VAL A 254 16.86 -1.26 1.99
N THR A 255 17.87 -0.76 2.71
CA THR A 255 17.81 0.57 3.36
C THR A 255 17.67 1.65 2.30
N CYS A 256 16.79 2.62 2.52
CA CYS A 256 16.58 3.71 1.57
C CYS A 256 17.63 4.80 1.77
N SER A 257 18.23 5.29 0.68
CA SER A 257 18.98 6.56 0.69
C SER A 257 18.05 7.77 0.83
N ALA A 258 18.60 8.95 1.07
CA ALA A 258 17.81 10.18 1.18
C ALA A 258 16.97 10.44 -0.10
N GLU A 259 17.57 10.21 -1.27
CA GLU A 259 16.88 10.32 -2.56
C GLU A 259 15.77 9.28 -2.71
N GLN A 260 16.00 8.05 -2.26
CA GLN A 260 14.96 7.01 -2.29
C GLN A 260 13.79 7.32 -1.35
N ILE A 261 14.03 7.96 -0.20
CA ILE A 261 12.97 8.46 0.70
C ILE A 261 12.15 9.54 -0.01
N ARG A 262 12.80 10.47 -0.72
CA ARG A 262 12.12 11.49 -1.52
C ARG A 262 11.23 10.86 -2.59
N VAL A 263 11.78 9.94 -3.39
CA VAL A 263 11.03 9.21 -4.42
C VAL A 263 9.87 8.40 -3.82
N ALA A 264 10.07 7.73 -2.68
CA ALA A 264 9.01 7.00 -2.00
C ALA A 264 7.88 7.94 -1.53
N THR A 265 8.24 9.10 -0.98
CA THR A 265 7.28 10.11 -0.53
C THR A 265 6.48 10.68 -1.70
N THR A 266 7.13 11.04 -2.81
CA THR A 266 6.47 11.47 -4.04
C THR A 266 5.59 10.36 -4.63
N THR A 267 6.03 9.11 -4.57
CA THR A 267 5.22 7.95 -5.02
C THR A 267 3.94 7.82 -4.17
N LEU A 268 4.04 7.96 -2.84
CA LEU A 268 2.90 7.92 -1.93
C LEU A 268 1.95 9.11 -2.10
N LEU A 269 2.43 10.22 -2.64
CA LEU A 269 1.63 11.37 -3.04
C LEU A 269 1.16 11.31 -4.50
N VAL A 270 1.39 10.20 -5.20
CA VAL A 270 0.97 9.98 -6.60
C VAL A 270 1.51 11.10 -7.52
N GLY A 271 2.74 11.57 -7.25
CA GLY A 271 3.41 12.59 -8.06
C GLY A 271 3.00 14.04 -7.76
N HIS A 272 2.06 14.28 -6.86
CA HIS A 272 1.64 15.63 -6.45
C HIS A 272 2.38 16.14 -5.21
N ASP A 273 2.39 17.45 -5.02
CA ASP A 273 2.87 18.03 -3.77
C ASP A 273 1.79 17.90 -2.68
N LEU A 274 2.21 17.76 -1.42
CA LEU A 274 1.26 17.65 -0.29
C LEU A 274 0.37 18.91 -0.18
N ALA A 275 0.85 20.07 -0.63
CA ALA A 275 0.09 21.32 -0.64
C ALA A 275 -1.03 21.36 -1.70
N ASP A 276 -0.99 20.50 -2.71
CA ASP A 276 -2.00 20.43 -3.78
C ASP A 276 -3.30 19.79 -3.31
N TYR A 277 -3.23 19.01 -2.23
CA TYR A 277 -4.37 18.28 -1.68
C TYR A 277 -5.34 19.23 -0.98
N GLN A 278 -6.50 19.43 -1.58
CA GLN A 278 -7.56 20.29 -1.07
C GLN A 278 -8.48 19.48 -0.15
N GLU A 279 -8.33 19.69 1.16
CA GLU A 279 -9.13 19.01 2.17
C GLU A 279 -10.61 19.44 2.11
N ARG A 280 -11.50 18.47 1.95
CA ARG A 280 -12.94 18.60 2.16
C ARG A 280 -13.31 17.91 3.46
N TRP A 281 -14.62 17.81 3.74
CA TRP A 281 -15.07 17.25 5.01
C TRP A 281 -14.72 15.76 5.13
N THR A 282 -14.91 14.96 4.09
CA THR A 282 -14.73 13.49 4.15
C THR A 282 -13.62 12.97 3.24
N ASP A 283 -13.24 13.73 2.23
CA ASP A 283 -12.26 13.40 1.21
C ASP A 283 -11.32 14.58 0.94
N LEU A 284 -10.37 14.39 0.04
CA LEU A 284 -9.55 15.45 -0.53
C LEU A 284 -9.70 15.47 -2.05
N ARG A 285 -9.44 16.61 -2.66
CA ARG A 285 -9.29 16.74 -4.13
C ARG A 285 -7.83 16.99 -4.48
N VAL A 286 -7.32 16.29 -5.48
CA VAL A 286 -6.00 16.58 -6.08
C VAL A 286 -6.08 16.29 -7.58
N GLY A 287 -5.74 17.27 -8.42
CA GLY A 287 -5.99 17.18 -9.86
C GLY A 287 -7.45 16.80 -10.16
N ASP A 288 -7.63 15.73 -10.95
CA ASP A 288 -8.93 15.15 -11.30
C ASP A 288 -9.40 14.05 -10.34
N ASP A 289 -8.56 13.65 -9.38
CA ASP A 289 -8.83 12.55 -8.46
C ASP A 289 -9.47 13.03 -7.15
N TYR A 290 -10.32 12.15 -6.61
CA TYR A 290 -10.81 12.17 -5.25
C TYR A 290 -9.98 11.23 -4.39
N VAL A 291 -9.51 11.72 -3.26
CA VAL A 291 -8.68 10.96 -2.32
C VAL A 291 -9.48 10.74 -1.07
N THR A 292 -9.95 9.52 -0.85
CA THR A 292 -10.81 9.19 0.28
C THR A 292 -10.05 8.31 1.28
N PRO A 293 -9.69 8.87 2.45
CA PRO A 293 -9.10 8.11 3.53
C PRO A 293 -10.18 7.40 4.37
N TYR A 294 -9.80 6.25 4.91
CA TYR A 294 -10.61 5.41 5.77
C TYR A 294 -9.80 4.90 6.95
N ARG A 295 -10.49 4.71 8.08
CA ARG A 295 -9.99 3.97 9.24
C ARG A 295 -10.52 2.55 9.20
N MET A 296 -9.69 1.62 9.66
CA MET A 296 -10.08 0.24 9.90
C MET A 296 -10.16 0.01 11.41
N SER A 297 -11.18 -0.75 11.82
CA SER A 297 -11.28 -1.24 13.18
C SER A 297 -10.21 -2.30 13.44
N GLY A 298 -9.52 -2.25 14.58
CA GLY A 298 -8.59 -3.29 14.99
C GLY A 298 -9.26 -4.66 15.04
N ALA A 299 -10.54 -4.73 15.45
CA ALA A 299 -11.32 -5.97 15.47
C ALA A 299 -11.50 -6.62 14.08
N ASP A 300 -11.55 -5.80 13.03
CA ASP A 300 -11.80 -6.27 11.66
C ASP A 300 -10.50 -6.46 10.89
N LEU A 301 -9.36 -5.99 11.45
CA LEU A 301 -8.05 -6.07 10.82
C LEU A 301 -7.59 -7.52 10.70
N SER A 302 -7.70 -8.09 9.50
CA SER A 302 -7.32 -9.46 9.17
C SER A 302 -6.73 -9.51 7.75
N THR A 303 -6.05 -10.60 7.40
CA THR A 303 -5.55 -10.82 6.03
C THR A 303 -6.64 -10.70 4.98
N ARG A 304 -7.81 -11.28 5.23
CA ARG A 304 -8.95 -11.21 4.32
C ARG A 304 -9.35 -9.76 4.05
N VAL A 305 -9.51 -8.95 5.09
CA VAL A 305 -9.91 -7.54 4.92
C VAL A 305 -8.82 -6.72 4.22
N LEU A 306 -7.54 -7.02 4.47
CA LEU A 306 -6.44 -6.39 3.72
C LEU A 306 -6.44 -6.80 2.24
N ASN A 307 -6.77 -8.06 1.92
CA ASN A 307 -6.96 -8.52 0.55
C ASN A 307 -8.18 -7.85 -0.10
N ASP A 308 -9.28 -7.70 0.62
CA ASP A 308 -10.49 -7.03 0.13
C ASP A 308 -10.22 -5.57 -0.25
N VAL A 309 -9.32 -4.87 0.46
CA VAL A 309 -8.90 -3.49 0.08
C VAL A 309 -8.29 -3.45 -1.32
N TRP A 310 -7.56 -4.50 -1.71
CA TRP A 310 -6.96 -4.62 -3.04
C TRP A 310 -7.95 -5.06 -4.13
N THR A 311 -9.23 -5.29 -3.81
CA THR A 311 -10.30 -5.48 -4.81
C THR A 311 -10.97 -4.16 -5.20
N ILE A 312 -10.76 -3.09 -4.43
CA ILE A 312 -11.33 -1.78 -4.72
C ILE A 312 -10.80 -1.28 -6.07
N ARG A 313 -11.72 -0.93 -6.98
CA ARG A 313 -11.39 -0.29 -8.26
C ARG A 313 -11.02 1.17 -8.01
N ALA A 314 -9.72 1.41 -7.87
CA ALA A 314 -9.14 2.70 -7.56
C ALA A 314 -7.90 2.94 -8.43
N THR A 315 -7.63 4.20 -8.77
CA THR A 315 -6.42 4.63 -9.49
C THR A 315 -5.17 4.26 -8.71
N LYS A 316 -5.21 4.46 -7.38
CA LYS A 316 -4.20 4.02 -6.41
C LYS A 316 -4.86 3.69 -5.08
N ALA A 317 -4.35 2.68 -4.39
CA ALA A 317 -4.67 2.37 -3.01
C ALA A 317 -3.38 2.40 -2.17
N VAL A 318 -3.48 2.99 -0.98
CA VAL A 318 -2.42 3.05 0.03
C VAL A 318 -2.93 2.42 1.30
N VAL A 319 -2.18 1.45 1.82
CA VAL A 319 -2.47 0.76 3.08
C VAL A 319 -1.31 1.00 4.03
N LEU A 320 -1.62 1.52 5.20
CA LEU A 320 -0.71 1.63 6.33
C LEU A 320 -1.07 0.55 7.34
N VAL A 321 -0.10 -0.24 7.79
CA VAL A 321 -0.19 -1.09 8.99
C VAL A 321 0.89 -0.63 9.97
N ARG A 322 0.48 -0.05 11.10
CA ARG A 322 1.40 0.45 12.14
C ARG A 322 1.57 -0.57 13.24
N MET A 323 2.81 -0.87 13.58
CA MET A 323 3.19 -1.69 14.73
C MET A 323 3.70 -0.79 15.86
N THR A 324 3.18 -1.00 17.07
CA THR A 324 3.68 -0.41 18.31
C THR A 324 3.72 -1.47 19.41
N ARG A 325 4.30 -1.15 20.57
CA ARG A 325 4.16 -1.96 21.78
C ARG A 325 3.11 -1.36 22.70
N HIS A 326 2.38 -2.22 23.39
CA HIS A 326 1.50 -1.82 24.47
C HIS A 326 2.36 -1.41 25.68
N ALA A 327 2.09 -0.25 26.27
CA ALA A 327 2.96 0.35 27.29
C ALA A 327 3.10 -0.50 28.56
N GLN A 328 2.01 -1.15 29.00
CA GLN A 328 2.01 -1.93 30.24
C GLN A 328 2.37 -3.41 30.04
N THR A 329 1.92 -4.01 28.94
CA THR A 329 2.06 -5.47 28.72
C THR A 329 3.25 -5.81 27.81
N GLY A 330 3.79 -4.82 27.09
CA GLY A 330 4.85 -5.03 26.10
C GLY A 330 4.38 -5.76 24.83
N GLU A 331 3.10 -6.15 24.75
CA GLU A 331 2.55 -6.87 23.60
C GLU A 331 2.64 -6.07 22.30
N LEU A 332 2.85 -6.77 21.18
CA LEU A 332 2.85 -6.15 19.86
C LEU A 332 1.43 -5.82 19.43
N MET A 333 1.21 -4.54 19.14
CA MET A 333 -0.07 -3.99 18.74
C MET A 333 -0.02 -3.57 17.28
N VAL A 334 -1.11 -3.82 16.56
CA VAL A 334 -1.29 -3.43 15.15
C VAL A 334 -2.58 -2.68 14.90
N GLY A 335 -2.52 -1.69 14.02
CA GLY A 335 -3.68 -0.96 13.52
C GLY A 335 -3.45 -0.50 12.08
N ALA A 336 -4.53 -0.19 11.36
CA ALA A 336 -4.44 0.10 9.93
C ALA A 336 -5.23 1.33 9.49
N LEU A 337 -4.71 2.01 8.46
CA LEU A 337 -5.39 3.05 7.68
C LEU A 337 -5.37 2.65 6.21
N VAL A 338 -6.41 3.06 5.50
CA VAL A 338 -6.53 2.86 4.06
C VAL A 338 -6.82 4.20 3.41
N ARG A 339 -6.20 4.48 2.28
CA ARG A 339 -6.50 5.63 1.43
C ARG A 339 -6.67 5.13 0.00
N VAL A 340 -7.74 5.57 -0.66
CA VAL A 340 -7.99 5.24 -2.07
C VAL A 340 -8.10 6.51 -2.89
N HIS A 341 -7.56 6.47 -4.09
CA HIS A 341 -7.66 7.50 -5.11
C HIS A 341 -8.63 7.02 -6.18
N THR A 342 -9.67 7.79 -6.45
CA THR A 342 -10.71 7.44 -7.43
C THR A 342 -11.04 8.63 -8.33
N PRO A 343 -11.34 8.41 -9.61
CA PRO A 343 -11.73 9.50 -10.52
C PRO A 343 -13.10 10.09 -10.17
N ALA A 344 -13.93 9.33 -9.45
CA ALA A 344 -15.24 9.76 -8.99
C ALA A 344 -15.32 9.81 -7.46
N HIS A 345 -16.16 10.71 -6.94
CA HIS A 345 -16.43 10.84 -5.52
C HIS A 345 -17.17 9.61 -4.98
N LEU A 346 -16.66 9.04 -3.88
CA LEU A 346 -17.29 7.91 -3.19
C LEU A 346 -18.25 8.42 -2.10
N THR A 347 -19.55 8.22 -2.33
CA THR A 347 -20.60 8.62 -1.36
C THR A 347 -20.67 7.69 -0.15
N HIS A 348 -20.21 6.45 -0.29
CA HIS A 348 -20.16 5.44 0.76
C HIS A 348 -18.80 4.71 0.76
N PRO A 349 -18.34 4.17 1.91
CA PRO A 349 -17.16 3.31 1.92
C PRO A 349 -17.32 2.11 0.98
N PRO A 350 -16.30 1.76 0.18
CA PRO A 350 -16.37 0.64 -0.76
C PRO A 350 -16.42 -0.72 -0.05
N LEU A 351 -15.90 -0.79 1.17
CA LEU A 351 -15.97 -1.96 2.04
C LEU A 351 -16.66 -1.60 3.34
N SER A 352 -17.48 -2.52 3.86
CA SER A 352 -18.24 -2.32 5.09
C SER A 352 -17.36 -2.18 6.35
N THR A 353 -16.15 -2.75 6.33
CA THR A 353 -15.15 -2.66 7.41
C THR A 353 -14.43 -1.31 7.45
N LEU A 354 -14.52 -0.52 6.38
CA LEU A 354 -13.91 0.80 6.28
C LEU A 354 -14.82 1.90 6.83
N GLN A 355 -14.22 2.86 7.52
CA GLN A 355 -14.94 3.94 8.17
C GLN A 355 -14.43 5.31 7.75
N THR A 356 -15.36 6.21 7.46
CA THR A 356 -15.05 7.59 7.06
C THR A 356 -14.41 8.37 8.20
N VAL A 357 -13.54 9.32 7.85
CA VAL A 357 -12.81 10.19 8.80
C VAL A 357 -13.17 11.68 8.62
N PRO A 358 -14.44 12.05 8.88
CA PRO A 358 -14.89 13.42 8.69
C PRO A 358 -14.07 14.43 9.51
N GLY A 359 -13.60 15.47 8.84
CA GLY A 359 -12.79 16.57 9.38
C GLY A 359 -11.33 16.21 9.66
N GLN A 360 -10.86 15.04 9.20
CA GLN A 360 -9.48 14.56 9.40
C GLN A 360 -8.88 13.94 8.12
N ALA A 361 -9.45 14.21 6.96
CA ALA A 361 -9.02 13.57 5.72
C ALA A 361 -7.53 13.86 5.43
N PHE A 362 -7.10 15.11 5.60
CA PHE A 362 -5.69 15.47 5.43
C PHE A 362 -4.79 14.86 6.49
N ASP A 363 -5.25 14.77 7.74
CA ASP A 363 -4.47 14.16 8.81
C ASP A 363 -4.24 12.65 8.55
N VAL A 364 -5.21 11.95 7.93
CA VAL A 364 -5.02 10.55 7.50
C VAL A 364 -4.13 10.43 6.26
N LEU A 365 -4.25 11.34 5.29
CA LEU A 365 -3.32 11.41 4.16
C LEU A 365 -1.87 11.47 4.68
N VAL A 366 -1.60 12.41 5.59
CA VAL A 366 -0.29 12.58 6.24
C VAL A 366 0.12 11.37 7.08
N ALA A 367 -0.83 10.68 7.74
CA ALA A 367 -0.54 9.44 8.45
C ALA A 367 -0.03 8.32 7.55
N THR A 368 -0.41 8.31 6.26
CA THR A 368 0.06 7.33 5.25
C THR A 368 1.35 7.74 4.53
N LEU A 369 2.09 8.72 5.05
CA LEU A 369 3.39 9.18 4.53
C LEU A 369 4.50 8.87 5.55
N PRO A 370 5.77 8.79 5.10
CA PRO A 370 6.92 8.50 5.96
C PRO A 370 7.35 9.73 6.78
N LEU A 371 6.44 10.21 7.62
CA LEU A 371 6.54 11.47 8.37
C LEU A 371 6.51 11.23 9.87
N GLY A 372 6.84 12.23 10.68
CA GLY A 372 7.00 12.10 12.14
C GLY A 372 5.72 12.44 12.87
N ASP A 373 5.77 13.44 13.77
CA ASP A 373 4.66 13.86 14.66
C ASP A 373 3.31 13.92 13.95
N ARG A 374 3.28 14.54 12.77
CA ARG A 374 2.05 14.76 12.02
C ARG A 374 1.40 13.47 11.51
N SER A 375 2.19 12.41 11.27
CA SER A 375 1.68 11.09 10.87
C SER A 375 1.08 10.29 12.04
N LEU A 376 1.30 10.74 13.28
CA LEU A 376 0.87 10.08 14.51
C LEU A 376 -0.37 10.76 15.13
N ARG A 377 -0.84 11.87 14.56
CA ARG A 377 -2.00 12.65 15.07
C ARG A 377 -3.32 11.90 15.01
N VAL A 378 -3.48 10.97 14.07
CA VAL A 378 -4.69 10.18 13.93
C VAL A 378 -4.56 8.92 14.78
N PRO A 379 -5.40 8.73 15.82
CA PRO A 379 -5.38 7.51 16.60
C PRO A 379 -5.84 6.32 15.75
N LEU A 380 -5.18 5.19 15.90
CA LEU A 380 -5.58 3.92 15.26
C LEU A 380 -6.40 3.08 16.24
N SER A 381 -7.37 2.32 15.73
CA SER A 381 -7.95 1.23 16.51
C SER A 381 -6.97 0.07 16.45
N MET A 382 -6.28 -0.17 17.56
CA MET A 382 -5.22 -1.18 17.66
C MET A 382 -5.78 -2.50 18.15
N ARG A 383 -5.16 -3.62 17.76
CA ARG A 383 -5.38 -4.95 18.33
C ARG A 383 -4.05 -5.68 18.55
N PRO A 384 -3.97 -6.69 19.42
CA PRO A 384 -2.76 -7.49 19.55
C PRO A 384 -2.48 -8.22 18.22
N LEU A 385 -1.22 -8.26 17.77
CA LEU A 385 -0.84 -8.90 16.52
C LEU A 385 -1.28 -10.38 16.49
N GLN A 386 -1.12 -11.06 17.62
CA GLN A 386 -1.40 -12.49 17.77
C GLN A 386 -2.90 -12.84 17.75
N SER A 387 -3.80 -11.86 17.90
CA SER A 387 -5.24 -12.16 18.02
C SER A 387 -5.88 -12.65 16.73
N ALA A 388 -5.28 -12.40 15.56
CA ALA A 388 -5.72 -12.91 14.26
C ALA A 388 -4.58 -12.86 13.23
N PRO A 389 -4.51 -13.82 12.27
CA PRO A 389 -3.51 -13.82 11.20
C PRO A 389 -3.50 -12.50 10.41
N LEU A 390 -2.29 -12.01 10.14
CA LEU A 390 -2.08 -10.78 9.36
C LEU A 390 -0.83 -10.86 8.45
N PRO A 391 -0.65 -11.88 7.59
CA PRO A 391 0.29 -11.76 6.48
C PRO A 391 -0.05 -10.55 5.60
N VAL A 392 0.80 -9.52 5.66
CA VAL A 392 0.77 -8.37 4.77
C VAL A 392 1.66 -8.69 3.58
N GLN A 393 1.11 -8.70 2.38
CA GLN A 393 1.88 -9.08 1.20
C GLN A 393 2.87 -7.99 0.76
N VAL A 394 4.00 -8.40 0.17
CA VAL A 394 5.08 -7.53 -0.32
C VAL A 394 5.15 -7.56 -1.84
N GLY A 395 5.33 -6.41 -2.48
CA GLY A 395 5.56 -6.32 -3.93
C GLY A 395 4.31 -6.71 -4.76
N PRO A 396 4.33 -6.61 -6.09
CA PRO A 396 3.17 -6.92 -6.91
C PRO A 396 2.80 -8.42 -6.84
N THR A 397 1.52 -8.75 -7.05
CA THR A 397 1.08 -10.15 -7.17
C THR A 397 1.46 -10.78 -8.52
N GLY A 398 1.87 -9.96 -9.49
CA GLY A 398 2.09 -10.36 -10.87
C GLY A 398 0.81 -10.32 -11.69
N PHE A 399 0.79 -11.05 -12.81
CA PHE A 399 -0.35 -11.10 -13.71
C PHE A 399 -0.74 -12.53 -14.06
N LEU A 400 -1.97 -12.68 -14.54
CA LEU A 400 -2.61 -13.98 -14.73
C LEU A 400 -1.93 -14.81 -15.83
N HIS A 401 -1.30 -15.92 -15.45
CA HIS A 401 -0.70 -16.87 -16.39
C HIS A 401 -1.71 -17.93 -16.83
N GLY A 402 -2.50 -18.46 -15.90
CA GLY A 402 -3.46 -19.52 -16.17
C GLY A 402 -4.11 -20.05 -14.90
N MET A 403 -4.92 -21.10 -15.02
CA MET A 403 -5.49 -21.84 -13.88
C MET A 403 -4.59 -23.01 -13.55
N ALA A 404 -4.15 -23.14 -12.30
CA ALA A 404 -3.42 -24.33 -11.87
C ALA A 404 -4.31 -25.57 -12.00
N GLU A 405 -3.87 -26.58 -12.75
CA GLU A 405 -4.70 -27.73 -13.12
C GLU A 405 -5.18 -28.53 -11.90
N TRP A 406 -4.30 -28.74 -10.92
CA TRP A 406 -4.62 -29.59 -9.76
C TRP A 406 -5.44 -28.87 -8.68
N SER A 407 -5.18 -27.57 -8.47
CA SER A 407 -5.84 -26.81 -7.42
C SER A 407 -7.03 -25.98 -7.91
N GLY A 408 -7.18 -25.81 -9.22
CA GLY A 408 -8.27 -25.03 -9.81
C GLY A 408 -8.24 -23.54 -9.44
N VAL A 409 -7.09 -23.01 -9.01
CA VAL A 409 -6.93 -21.59 -8.64
C VAL A 409 -6.12 -20.83 -9.69
N PRO A 410 -6.44 -19.55 -9.97
CA PRO A 410 -5.63 -18.71 -10.83
C PRO A 410 -4.20 -18.52 -10.28
N LEU A 411 -3.20 -18.74 -11.13
CA LEU A 411 -1.79 -18.49 -10.83
C LEU A 411 -1.35 -17.16 -11.46
N LEU A 412 -0.74 -16.32 -10.64
CA LEU A 412 -0.12 -15.07 -11.03
C LEU A 412 1.39 -15.16 -10.81
N LEU A 413 2.13 -14.62 -11.76
CA LEU A 413 3.58 -14.55 -11.71
C LEU A 413 4.00 -13.23 -12.35
N ASN A 414 5.03 -12.60 -11.79
CA ASN A 414 5.61 -11.41 -12.39
C ASN A 414 6.85 -11.79 -13.21
N TRP A 415 7.07 -11.10 -14.33
CA TRP A 415 8.26 -11.26 -15.16
C TRP A 415 9.36 -10.26 -14.85
N THR A 416 9.08 -9.24 -14.04
CA THR A 416 10.05 -8.21 -13.64
C THR A 416 10.44 -8.37 -12.18
N ASP A 417 11.67 -7.98 -11.86
CA ASP A 417 12.19 -7.91 -10.49
C ASP A 417 12.89 -6.56 -10.28
N PRO A 418 12.48 -5.72 -9.31
CA PRO A 418 13.14 -4.44 -9.07
C PRO A 418 14.65 -4.51 -8.78
N LEU A 419 15.14 -5.65 -8.28
CA LEU A 419 16.52 -5.82 -7.86
C LEU A 419 17.38 -6.60 -8.85
N ARG A 420 16.77 -7.26 -9.85
CA ARG A 420 17.47 -8.16 -10.78
C ARG A 420 16.93 -8.05 -12.20
N PHE A 421 17.78 -8.35 -13.17
CA PHE A 421 17.34 -8.61 -14.53
C PHE A 421 16.74 -10.02 -14.59
N VAL A 422 15.68 -10.22 -15.37
CA VAL A 422 14.99 -11.52 -15.50
C VAL A 422 14.98 -11.98 -16.95
N ARG A 423 15.29 -13.25 -17.18
CA ARG A 423 15.17 -13.90 -18.49
C ARG A 423 13.93 -14.80 -18.52
N VAL A 424 13.02 -14.54 -19.45
CA VAL A 424 11.82 -15.35 -19.66
C VAL A 424 11.91 -15.99 -21.03
N ALA A 425 11.73 -17.29 -21.12
CA ALA A 425 11.68 -17.98 -22.40
C ALA A 425 10.34 -18.69 -22.57
N ILE A 426 9.70 -18.48 -23.73
CA ILE A 426 8.35 -18.93 -24.01
C ILE A 426 8.32 -19.70 -25.34
N ALA A 427 8.11 -21.01 -25.26
CA ALA A 427 7.84 -21.90 -26.41
C ALA A 427 6.34 -22.14 -26.50
N ALA A 428 5.62 -21.31 -27.25
CA ALA A 428 4.17 -21.38 -27.37
C ALA A 428 3.69 -20.77 -28.70
N ASP A 429 2.44 -21.05 -29.04
CA ASP A 429 1.74 -20.37 -30.11
C ASP A 429 1.71 -18.86 -29.85
N LEU A 430 1.83 -18.08 -30.92
CA LEU A 430 1.98 -16.64 -30.80
C LEU A 430 0.79 -15.98 -30.11
N ASP A 431 -0.42 -16.49 -30.26
CA ASP A 431 -1.62 -15.98 -29.60
C ASP A 431 -1.52 -16.09 -28.06
N VAL A 432 -0.96 -17.19 -27.57
CA VAL A 432 -0.69 -17.41 -26.13
C VAL A 432 0.34 -16.41 -25.62
N VAL A 433 1.42 -16.22 -26.37
CA VAL A 433 2.48 -15.25 -26.01
C VAL A 433 1.93 -13.83 -25.98
N GLN A 434 1.17 -13.44 -27.00
CA GLN A 434 0.55 -12.12 -27.11
C GLN A 434 -0.42 -11.86 -25.95
N ALA A 435 -1.24 -12.84 -25.57
CA ALA A 435 -2.11 -12.74 -24.40
C ALA A 435 -1.33 -12.50 -23.12
N LEU A 436 -0.22 -13.22 -22.89
CA LEU A 436 0.63 -13.02 -21.71
C LEU A 436 1.29 -11.64 -21.69
N VAL A 437 1.80 -11.16 -22.84
CA VAL A 437 2.38 -9.81 -22.96
C VAL A 437 1.32 -8.73 -22.68
N LEU A 438 0.12 -8.87 -23.25
CA LEU A 438 -1.00 -7.95 -22.99
C LEU A 438 -1.33 -7.89 -21.49
N ARG A 439 -1.48 -9.03 -20.83
CA ARG A 439 -1.74 -9.11 -19.38
C ARG A 439 -0.60 -8.51 -18.55
N ALA A 440 0.66 -8.77 -18.93
CA ALA A 440 1.81 -8.21 -18.26
C ALA A 440 1.80 -6.67 -18.32
N THR A 441 1.53 -6.12 -19.51
CA THR A 441 1.47 -4.66 -19.69
C THR A 441 0.29 -4.02 -18.96
N SER A 442 -0.88 -4.66 -18.97
CA SER A 442 -2.04 -4.23 -18.21
C SER A 442 -1.88 -4.36 -16.69
N ALA A 443 -0.92 -5.16 -16.22
CA ALA A 443 -0.54 -5.23 -14.81
C ALA A 443 0.54 -4.20 -14.42
N GLY A 444 1.02 -3.36 -15.34
CA GLY A 444 1.99 -2.29 -15.02
C GLY A 444 3.33 -2.38 -15.75
N ALA A 445 3.56 -3.39 -16.58
CA ALA A 445 4.73 -3.42 -17.45
C ALA A 445 4.55 -2.51 -18.69
N THR A 446 5.66 -2.08 -19.27
CA THR A 446 5.76 -1.54 -20.63
C THR A 446 6.58 -2.50 -21.47
N ALA A 447 6.18 -2.75 -22.71
CA ALA A 447 6.79 -3.73 -23.59
C ALA A 447 7.27 -3.11 -24.90
N GLU A 448 8.48 -3.50 -25.33
CA GLU A 448 9.00 -3.23 -26.67
C GLU A 448 9.18 -4.55 -27.42
N ILE A 449 8.62 -4.62 -28.63
CA ILE A 449 8.61 -5.84 -29.44
C ILE A 449 9.68 -5.77 -30.53
N HIS A 450 10.69 -6.63 -30.42
CA HIS A 450 11.69 -6.91 -31.45
C HIS A 450 11.34 -8.23 -32.12
N THR A 451 10.88 -8.18 -33.38
CA THR A 451 10.33 -9.36 -34.06
C THR A 451 10.72 -9.42 -35.53
N VAL A 452 10.90 -10.64 -36.03
CA VAL A 452 11.03 -10.93 -37.48
C VAL A 452 9.69 -11.00 -38.21
N ARG A 453 8.56 -10.95 -37.49
CA ARG A 453 7.18 -11.05 -38.02
C ARG A 453 6.29 -9.87 -37.57
N PRO A 454 6.63 -8.62 -37.95
CA PRO A 454 6.00 -7.41 -37.42
C PRO A 454 4.49 -7.35 -37.65
N THR A 455 4.00 -7.86 -38.78
CA THR A 455 2.57 -7.85 -39.13
C THR A 455 1.69 -8.62 -38.14
N ARG A 456 2.25 -9.58 -37.39
CA ARG A 456 1.49 -10.34 -36.39
C ARG A 456 1.43 -9.63 -35.03
N TRP A 457 2.43 -8.81 -34.71
CA TRP A 457 2.53 -8.09 -33.42
C TRP A 457 1.93 -6.69 -33.47
N GLN A 458 1.96 -6.05 -34.64
CA GLN A 458 1.44 -4.70 -34.85
C GLN A 458 0.03 -4.48 -34.30
N PRO A 459 -0.93 -5.42 -34.39
CA PRO A 459 -2.28 -5.15 -33.93
C PRO A 459 -2.45 -5.05 -32.41
N ILE A 460 -1.53 -5.63 -31.62
CA ILE A 460 -1.58 -5.49 -30.15
C ILE A 460 -0.81 -4.27 -29.66
N CYS A 461 -0.05 -3.60 -30.54
CA CYS A 461 0.73 -2.41 -30.20
C CYS A 461 -0.18 -1.18 -30.15
N ASP A 462 -0.17 -0.48 -29.01
CA ASP A 462 -0.92 0.77 -28.82
C ASP A 462 -0.01 2.02 -28.81
N ASN A 463 1.32 1.83 -28.87
CA ASN A 463 2.34 2.87 -28.71
C ASN A 463 2.23 3.67 -27.40
N ILE A 464 1.47 3.16 -26.43
CA ILE A 464 1.36 3.70 -25.08
C ILE A 464 2.15 2.80 -24.13
N ARG A 465 1.79 1.51 -24.10
CA ARG A 465 2.44 0.49 -23.26
C ARG A 465 3.12 -0.59 -24.09
N ILE A 466 2.65 -0.86 -25.30
CA ILE A 466 3.27 -1.83 -26.22
C ILE A 466 3.68 -1.08 -27.49
N SER A 467 4.98 -1.06 -27.77
CA SER A 467 5.54 -0.45 -28.97
C SER A 467 6.36 -1.45 -29.78
N MET A 468 6.34 -1.29 -31.10
CA MET A 468 7.28 -1.97 -31.98
C MET A 468 8.67 -1.33 -31.88
N ALA A 469 9.71 -2.15 -31.90
CA ALA A 469 11.08 -1.67 -31.97
C ALA A 469 11.31 -0.91 -33.29
N ARG A 470 11.94 0.27 -33.20
CA ARG A 470 12.31 1.07 -34.38
C ARG A 470 13.68 0.68 -34.94
N ASN A 471 14.61 0.32 -34.06
CA ASN A 471 15.97 -0.12 -34.36
C ASN A 471 16.25 -1.43 -33.60
N GLN A 472 17.43 -2.04 -33.82
CA GLN A 472 17.89 -3.20 -33.04
C GLN A 472 18.35 -2.84 -31.62
N GLU A 473 18.34 -1.55 -31.26
CA GLU A 473 18.72 -1.09 -29.93
C GLU A 473 17.57 -1.26 -28.93
N ARG A 474 17.94 -1.62 -27.70
CA ARG A 474 17.02 -1.79 -26.58
C ARG A 474 16.49 -0.44 -26.09
N SER A 475 15.18 -0.32 -25.89
CA SER A 475 14.59 0.80 -25.16
C SER A 475 15.03 0.84 -23.69
N LYS A 476 15.39 2.03 -23.23
CA LYS A 476 15.67 2.32 -21.81
C LYS A 476 14.39 2.48 -20.96
N VAL A 477 13.24 2.64 -21.62
CA VAL A 477 11.95 2.91 -20.94
C VAL A 477 11.12 1.64 -20.79
N ALA A 478 11.24 0.70 -21.73
CA ALA A 478 10.46 -0.54 -21.71
C ALA A 478 10.96 -1.50 -20.63
N THR A 479 10.09 -1.89 -19.70
CA THR A 479 10.40 -2.88 -18.66
C THR A 479 10.50 -4.31 -19.21
N LEU A 480 9.80 -4.60 -20.31
CA LEU A 480 9.82 -5.90 -20.99
C LEU A 480 10.34 -5.70 -22.42
N ILE A 481 11.38 -6.44 -22.76
CA ILE A 481 11.89 -6.50 -24.13
C ILE A 481 11.51 -7.87 -24.68
N VAL A 482 10.64 -7.91 -25.69
CA VAL A 482 10.20 -9.15 -26.32
C VAL A 482 11.02 -9.40 -27.58
N ALA A 483 11.77 -10.50 -27.59
CA ALA A 483 12.63 -10.92 -28.70
C ALA A 483 12.04 -12.16 -29.40
N ASP A 484 11.42 -11.93 -30.55
CA ASP A 484 10.72 -12.95 -31.35
C ASP A 484 11.46 -13.24 -32.67
N GLY A 485 12.11 -14.41 -32.72
CA GLY A 485 13.00 -14.83 -33.80
C GLY A 485 14.48 -14.85 -33.38
N SER A 486 15.29 -15.60 -34.12
CA SER A 486 16.70 -15.87 -33.79
C SER A 486 17.58 -14.61 -33.77
N GLN A 487 17.41 -13.71 -34.73
CA GLN A 487 18.20 -12.47 -34.81
C GLN A 487 17.96 -11.52 -33.62
N PRO A 488 16.70 -11.11 -33.29
CA PRO A 488 16.44 -10.34 -32.07
C PRO A 488 16.98 -10.98 -30.80
N GLN A 489 16.85 -12.31 -30.67
CA GLN A 489 17.34 -13.03 -29.50
C GLN A 489 18.86 -12.96 -29.39
N GLN A 490 19.58 -13.08 -30.50
CA GLN A 490 21.04 -13.01 -30.50
C GLN A 490 21.55 -11.63 -30.12
N VAL A 491 20.97 -10.56 -30.69
CA VAL A 491 21.40 -9.18 -30.43
C VAL A 491 21.13 -8.74 -28.99
N LEU A 492 19.98 -9.13 -28.44
CA LEU A 492 19.53 -8.65 -27.14
C LEU A 492 19.99 -9.54 -25.97
N ARG A 493 20.60 -10.70 -26.25
CA ARG A 493 21.00 -11.71 -25.26
C ARG A 493 21.85 -11.13 -24.13
N GLU A 494 22.74 -10.18 -24.42
CA GLU A 494 23.66 -9.60 -23.45
C GLU A 494 23.13 -8.29 -22.82
N SER A 495 22.00 -7.78 -23.31
CA SER A 495 21.41 -6.54 -22.80
C SER A 495 20.56 -6.83 -21.55
N GLY A 496 21.04 -6.42 -20.38
CA GLY A 496 20.33 -6.65 -19.11
C GLY A 496 20.45 -5.47 -18.15
N GLU A 497 19.35 -5.15 -17.48
CA GLU A 497 19.28 -4.10 -16.46
C GLU A 497 18.31 -4.50 -15.36
N ARG A 498 18.58 -4.09 -14.11
CA ARG A 498 17.71 -4.37 -12.97
C ARG A 498 16.34 -3.74 -13.16
N GLY A 499 15.27 -4.44 -12.82
CA GLY A 499 13.91 -3.94 -13.07
C GLY A 499 13.37 -4.25 -14.46
N HIS A 500 14.20 -4.80 -15.36
CA HIS A 500 13.80 -5.17 -16.71
C HIS A 500 13.82 -6.68 -16.93
N ALA A 501 13.12 -7.13 -17.97
CA ALA A 501 13.15 -8.52 -18.39
C ALA A 501 13.29 -8.65 -19.92
N LEU A 502 13.97 -9.71 -20.35
CA LEU A 502 14.03 -10.15 -21.73
C LEU A 502 13.14 -11.38 -21.91
N VAL A 503 12.17 -11.30 -22.82
CA VAL A 503 11.23 -12.35 -23.16
C VAL A 503 11.59 -12.94 -24.51
N SER A 504 12.22 -14.11 -24.53
CA SER A 504 12.56 -14.83 -25.76
C SER A 504 11.40 -15.70 -26.21
N VAL A 505 10.90 -15.45 -27.43
CA VAL A 505 9.75 -16.14 -28.01
C VAL A 505 10.21 -17.14 -29.05
N MET A 506 9.84 -18.41 -28.89
CA MET A 506 10.22 -19.51 -29.77
C MET A 506 8.98 -20.29 -30.18
N ARG A 507 9.14 -21.17 -31.17
CA ARG A 507 8.04 -22.06 -31.56
C ARG A 507 7.78 -23.12 -30.49
N PRO A 508 6.55 -23.70 -30.41
CA PRO A 508 6.21 -24.70 -29.39
C PRO A 508 7.16 -25.90 -29.33
N ASP A 509 7.70 -26.31 -30.47
CA ASP A 509 8.61 -27.43 -30.68
C ASP A 509 10.10 -27.09 -30.46
N GLU A 510 10.44 -25.81 -30.34
CA GLU A 510 11.82 -25.38 -30.14
C GLU A 510 12.27 -25.58 -28.66
N ALA A 511 13.57 -25.81 -28.50
CA ALA A 511 14.19 -25.94 -27.19
C ALA A 511 14.27 -24.58 -26.49
N LEU A 512 14.00 -24.57 -25.17
CA LEU A 512 14.15 -23.38 -24.33
C LEU A 512 15.65 -23.15 -24.04
N PRO A 513 16.14 -21.90 -24.02
CA PRO A 513 17.50 -21.59 -23.60
C PRO A 513 17.76 -22.04 -22.15
N GLU A 514 18.95 -22.57 -21.89
CA GLU A 514 19.35 -23.03 -20.56
C GLU A 514 19.55 -21.89 -19.55
N ASP A 515 19.83 -20.68 -20.04
CA ASP A 515 20.02 -19.47 -19.23
C ASP A 515 18.70 -18.74 -18.92
N ALA A 516 17.55 -19.32 -19.26
CA ALA A 516 16.25 -18.74 -18.93
C ALA A 516 15.89 -18.97 -17.46
N ASP A 517 15.46 -17.90 -16.78
CA ASP A 517 14.98 -17.99 -15.41
C ASP A 517 13.53 -18.47 -15.35
N ILE A 518 12.65 -17.97 -16.22
CA ILE A 518 11.26 -18.39 -16.28
C ILE A 518 11.05 -19.12 -17.59
N CYS A 519 10.73 -20.41 -17.50
CA CYS A 519 10.51 -21.28 -18.65
C CYS A 519 9.02 -21.55 -18.80
N ILE A 520 8.45 -21.17 -19.94
CA ILE A 520 7.05 -21.40 -20.28
C ILE A 520 6.98 -22.23 -21.57
N ARG A 521 6.31 -23.39 -21.51
CA ARG A 521 6.12 -24.26 -22.68
C ARG A 521 4.67 -24.66 -22.83
N GLN A 522 4.11 -24.48 -24.02
CA GLN A 522 2.80 -25.01 -24.37
C GLN A 522 2.89 -26.52 -24.61
N VAL A 523 2.18 -27.30 -23.80
CA VAL A 523 2.20 -28.78 -23.86
C VAL A 523 0.94 -29.36 -24.52
N GLY A 524 -0.06 -28.51 -24.77
CA GLY A 524 -1.28 -28.87 -25.48
C GLY A 524 -2.05 -27.63 -25.94
N PRO A 525 -3.18 -27.79 -26.63
CA PRO A 525 -3.94 -26.65 -27.18
C PRO A 525 -4.40 -25.67 -26.10
N ASN A 526 -4.68 -26.18 -24.90
CA ASN A 526 -5.22 -25.41 -23.77
C ASN A 526 -4.33 -25.45 -22.52
N HIS A 527 -3.08 -25.91 -22.62
CA HIS A 527 -2.21 -26.09 -21.46
C HIS A 527 -0.81 -25.54 -21.69
N ILE A 528 -0.32 -24.79 -20.71
CA ILE A 528 1.08 -24.37 -20.60
C ILE A 528 1.70 -24.95 -19.35
N THR A 529 3.01 -25.18 -19.39
CA THR A 529 3.83 -25.50 -18.22
C THR A 529 4.68 -24.30 -17.88
N VAL A 530 4.76 -23.96 -16.59
CA VAL A 530 5.59 -22.87 -16.08
C VAL A 530 6.58 -23.42 -15.07
N GLN A 531 7.86 -23.16 -15.28
CA GLN A 531 8.95 -23.57 -14.40
C GLN A 531 9.78 -22.34 -14.01
N THR A 532 10.17 -22.26 -12.74
CA THR A 532 10.99 -21.17 -12.20
C THR A 532 12.05 -21.72 -11.22
N PRO A 533 13.14 -20.99 -10.93
CA PRO A 533 14.12 -21.40 -9.92
C PRO A 533 13.51 -21.61 -8.54
N ALA A 534 12.46 -20.84 -8.19
CA ALA A 534 11.74 -21.02 -6.94
C ALA A 534 10.94 -22.33 -6.89
N ARG A 535 10.62 -22.91 -8.05
CA ARG A 535 9.89 -24.19 -8.17
C ARG A 535 10.42 -25.00 -9.36
N PRO A 536 11.39 -25.91 -9.12
CA PRO A 536 12.05 -26.63 -10.20
C PRO A 536 11.13 -27.64 -10.90
N ARG A 537 10.03 -28.06 -10.26
CA ARG A 537 9.01 -28.90 -10.91
C ARG A 537 8.06 -28.03 -11.74
N PRO A 538 7.87 -28.31 -13.05
CA PRO A 538 6.95 -27.55 -13.88
C PRO A 538 5.52 -27.63 -13.36
N MET A 539 4.82 -26.50 -13.36
CA MET A 539 3.40 -26.41 -13.03
C MET A 539 2.59 -26.38 -14.31
N THR A 540 1.67 -27.33 -14.47
CA THR A 540 0.71 -27.29 -15.58
C THR A 540 -0.43 -26.32 -15.26
N LEU A 541 -0.67 -25.39 -16.18
CA LEU A 541 -1.72 -24.39 -16.12
C LEU A 541 -2.64 -24.52 -17.33
N GLY A 542 -3.95 -24.51 -17.07
CA GLY A 542 -4.95 -24.30 -18.10
C GLY A 542 -4.88 -22.86 -18.63
N ILE A 543 -4.81 -22.72 -19.94
CA ILE A 543 -4.82 -21.42 -20.62
C ILE A 543 -6.21 -20.80 -20.43
N ILE A 544 -6.25 -19.64 -19.78
CA ILE A 544 -7.48 -18.88 -19.62
C ILE A 544 -7.72 -18.10 -20.91
N ARG A 545 -8.87 -18.31 -21.56
CA ARG A 545 -9.35 -17.51 -22.71
C ARG A 545 -10.74 -16.95 -22.38
N PRO A 546 -10.84 -15.91 -21.55
CA PRO A 546 -12.10 -15.22 -21.28
C PRO A 546 -12.73 -14.79 -22.60
N ARG A 547 -14.07 -14.92 -22.73
CA ARG A 547 -14.78 -14.56 -23.97
C ARG A 547 -14.43 -13.15 -24.46
N ASN A 548 -14.29 -12.18 -23.54
CA ASN A 548 -13.96 -10.80 -23.86
C ASN A 548 -12.52 -10.64 -24.40
N GLU A 549 -11.55 -11.34 -23.82
CA GLU A 549 -10.16 -11.36 -24.29
C GLU A 549 -10.05 -12.07 -25.65
N ALA A 550 -10.77 -13.18 -25.82
CA ALA A 550 -10.81 -13.89 -27.10
C ALA A 550 -11.43 -13.03 -28.22
N HIS A 551 -12.53 -12.34 -27.95
CA HIS A 551 -13.12 -11.39 -28.91
C HIS A 551 -12.17 -10.24 -29.23
N THR A 552 -11.47 -9.72 -28.22
CA THR A 552 -10.45 -8.67 -28.40
C THR A 552 -9.32 -9.13 -29.29
N LEU A 553 -8.73 -10.28 -28.99
CA LEU A 553 -7.66 -10.85 -29.78
C LEU A 553 -8.15 -11.18 -31.19
N THR A 554 -9.39 -11.61 -31.36
CA THR A 554 -9.98 -11.83 -32.70
C THR A 554 -10.22 -10.53 -33.47
N HIS A 555 -10.52 -9.43 -32.77
CA HIS A 555 -10.69 -8.11 -33.39
C HIS A 555 -9.36 -7.43 -33.70
N LEU A 556 -8.35 -7.61 -32.85
CA LEU A 556 -7.02 -7.06 -33.04
C LEU A 556 -6.26 -7.90 -34.07
N LEU A 557 -6.25 -9.22 -33.94
CA LEU A 557 -5.49 -10.11 -34.81
C LEU A 557 -6.31 -10.46 -36.07
N PRO A 558 -5.75 -10.31 -37.28
CA PRO A 558 -6.39 -10.86 -38.47
C PRO A 558 -6.53 -12.39 -38.34
N PRO A 559 -7.61 -13.00 -38.86
CA PRO A 559 -7.86 -14.43 -38.68
C PRO A 559 -6.67 -15.26 -39.16
N SER A 560 -6.07 -16.02 -38.25
CA SER A 560 -5.04 -16.98 -38.61
C SER A 560 -5.68 -18.05 -39.50
N ARG A 561 -5.31 -18.11 -40.78
CA ARG A 561 -5.61 -19.29 -41.60
C ARG A 561 -4.89 -20.48 -40.97
N SER A 562 -5.64 -21.37 -40.34
CA SER A 562 -5.11 -22.69 -40.00
C SER A 562 -4.66 -23.37 -41.30
N PRO A 563 -3.51 -24.08 -41.32
CA PRO A 563 -3.26 -25.03 -42.39
C PRO A 563 -4.33 -26.10 -42.25
N ARG A 564 -5.23 -26.18 -43.24
CA ARG A 564 -6.12 -27.34 -43.39
C ARG A 564 -5.23 -28.57 -43.44
N ARG A 565 -5.52 -29.55 -42.59
CA ARG A 565 -4.97 -30.90 -42.69
C ARG A 565 -5.28 -31.51 -44.05
#